data_AF-A0A1Z1WQ15-F1
#
_entry.id   AF-A0A1Z1WQ15-F1
#
_cell.length_a   1.000
_cell.length_b   1.000
_cell.length_c   1.000
_cell.angle_alpha   90.00
_cell.angle_beta   90.00
_cell.angle_gamma   90.00
#
_symmetry.space_group_name_H-M   'P 1'
#
loop_
_entity.id
_entity.type
_entity.pdbx_description
1 polymer ?
#
loop_
_entity_poly.entity_id
_entity_poly.type
_entity_poly.pdbx_seq_one_letter_code
_entity_poly.pdbx_strand_id
1 'polypeptide(L)'
;MLSASQELTVQLRQRSAELEASQRALQESNAELELKAELLARQNRDIEVKNTEIEEARQVLEERAEQLAVSMRYKSEFLGNMSYELRSPLNSLLILAKLLADNAEGNLTPRQVEFAETIHGAGSDLLQLITDILDLSRVEAGKMDVSPTRIALAQILDYVEAVFRPLTGRSTSTSPYGCRRSCP
;
A
#
# COMPACT_ATOMS: atom_id res chain seq x y z
N MET A 1 52.34 -22.60 81.76
CA MET A 1 52.57 -21.24 81.18
C MET A 1 53.05 -21.32 79.73
N LEU A 2 54.04 -22.15 79.39
CA LEU A 2 54.51 -22.31 78.00
C LEU A 2 53.45 -22.87 77.03
N SER A 3 52.63 -23.85 77.45
CA SER A 3 51.58 -24.45 76.61
C SER A 3 50.47 -23.46 76.22
N ALA A 4 49.96 -22.69 77.18
CA ALA A 4 48.92 -21.68 76.95
C ALA A 4 49.39 -20.53 76.04
N SER A 5 50.67 -20.15 76.15
CA SER A 5 51.28 -19.15 75.25
C SER A 5 51.42 -19.69 73.82
N GLN A 6 51.82 -20.97 73.65
CA GLN A 6 51.88 -21.62 72.34
C GLN A 6 50.50 -21.74 71.70
N GLU A 7 49.47 -22.13 72.45
CA GLU A 7 48.10 -22.27 71.97
C GLU A 7 47.51 -20.94 71.49
N LEU A 8 47.75 -19.85 72.24
CA LEU A 8 47.35 -18.50 71.82
C LEU A 8 48.06 -18.06 70.53
N THR A 9 49.35 -18.37 70.38
CA THR A 9 50.07 -18.04 69.13
C THR A 9 49.55 -18.79 67.92
N VAL A 10 49.07 -20.03 68.10
CA VAL A 10 48.44 -20.81 67.02
C VAL A 10 47.10 -20.19 66.64
N GLN A 11 46.25 -19.84 67.61
CA GLN A 11 44.97 -19.18 67.34
C GLN A 11 45.11 -17.84 66.62
N LEU A 12 46.07 -16.99 67.03
CA LEU A 12 46.31 -15.70 66.40
C LEU A 12 46.78 -15.86 64.94
N ARG A 13 47.67 -16.82 64.67
CA ARG A 13 48.11 -17.13 63.30
C ARG A 13 46.95 -17.63 62.44
N GLN A 14 46.09 -18.47 63.00
CA GLN A 14 44.93 -19.00 62.29
C GLN A 14 43.93 -17.90 61.93
N ARG A 15 43.59 -17.01 62.89
CA ARG A 15 42.75 -15.83 62.60
C ARG A 15 43.39 -14.86 61.60
N SER A 16 44.71 -14.66 61.68
CA SER A 16 45.44 -13.82 60.72
C SER A 16 45.31 -14.40 59.30
N ALA A 17 45.51 -15.71 59.15
CA ALA A 17 45.38 -16.39 57.87
C ALA A 17 43.94 -16.32 57.31
N GLU A 18 42.92 -16.47 58.16
CA GLU A 18 41.52 -16.32 57.77
C GLU A 18 41.18 -14.90 57.31
N LEU A 19 41.66 -13.88 58.04
CA LEU A 19 41.48 -12.47 57.65
C LEU A 19 42.17 -12.16 56.32
N GLU A 20 43.40 -12.65 56.12
CA GLU A 20 44.12 -12.49 54.86
C GLU A 20 43.43 -13.19 53.68
N ALA A 21 42.80 -14.35 53.92
CA ALA A 21 42.03 -15.04 52.90
C ALA A 21 40.74 -14.28 52.55
N SER A 22 40.01 -13.80 53.56
CA SER A 22 38.81 -12.97 53.38
C SER A 22 39.12 -11.67 52.65
N GLN A 23 40.22 -11.00 53.02
CA GLN A 23 40.64 -9.76 52.38
C GLN A 23 41.03 -9.96 50.91
N ARG A 24 41.69 -11.08 50.58
CA ARG A 24 41.97 -11.44 49.18
C ARG A 24 40.70 -11.68 48.38
N ALA A 25 39.76 -12.44 48.92
CA ALA A 25 38.47 -12.70 48.25
C ALA A 25 37.68 -11.39 48.01
N LEU A 26 37.70 -10.46 48.97
CA LEU A 26 37.09 -9.14 48.80
C LEU A 26 37.78 -8.30 47.72
N GLN A 27 39.11 -8.35 47.63
CA GLN A 27 39.86 -7.65 46.58
C GLN A 27 39.55 -8.22 45.20
N GLU A 28 39.47 -9.54 45.06
CA GLU A 28 39.08 -10.20 43.81
C GLU A 28 37.65 -9.83 43.38
N SER A 29 36.71 -9.87 44.33
CA SER A 29 35.31 -9.48 44.07
C SER A 29 35.18 -8.01 43.68
N ASN A 30 35.89 -7.11 44.37
CA ASN A 30 35.90 -5.68 44.02
C ASN A 30 36.46 -5.44 42.60
N ALA A 31 37.54 -6.13 42.22
CA ALA A 31 38.09 -6.03 40.88
C ALA A 31 37.11 -6.55 39.81
N GLU A 32 36.38 -7.63 40.08
CA GLU A 32 35.33 -8.13 39.18
C GLU A 32 34.18 -7.13 39.02
N LEU A 33 33.75 -6.50 40.11
CA LEU A 33 32.69 -5.48 40.10
C LEU A 33 33.11 -4.24 39.32
N GLU A 34 34.36 -3.79 39.44
CA GLU A 34 34.89 -2.67 38.66
C GLU A 34 34.85 -2.96 37.15
N LEU A 35 35.28 -4.16 36.74
CA LEU A 35 35.21 -4.58 35.33
C LEU A 35 33.77 -4.64 34.81
N LYS A 36 32.84 -5.18 35.60
CA LYS A 36 31.41 -5.21 35.22
C LYS A 36 30.81 -3.81 35.13
N ALA A 37 31.16 -2.91 36.06
CA ALA A 37 30.69 -1.54 36.05
C ALA A 37 31.17 -0.80 34.79
N GLU A 38 32.42 -1.01 34.38
CA GLU A 38 32.95 -0.41 33.16
C GLU A 38 32.24 -0.97 31.90
N LEU A 39 32.00 -2.28 31.85
CA LEU A 39 31.25 -2.89 30.75
C LEU A 39 29.83 -2.33 30.64
N LEU A 40 29.10 -2.24 31.76
CA LEU A 40 27.75 -1.66 31.79
C LEU A 40 27.76 -0.19 31.38
N ALA A 41 28.75 0.58 31.81
CA ALA A 41 28.89 1.98 31.41
C ALA A 41 29.18 2.14 29.90
N ARG A 42 29.86 1.17 29.27
CA ARG A 42 30.02 1.14 27.80
C ARG A 42 28.70 0.77 27.13
N GLN A 43 28.02 -0.28 27.59
CA GLN A 43 26.73 -0.69 27.03
C GLN A 43 25.66 0.40 27.13
N ASN A 44 25.58 1.11 28.25
CA ASN A 44 24.64 2.21 28.41
C ASN A 44 24.92 3.33 27.41
N ARG A 45 26.19 3.68 27.18
CA ARG A 45 26.56 4.68 26.16
C ARG A 45 26.18 4.21 24.75
N ASP A 46 26.42 2.96 24.41
CA ASP A 46 26.03 2.40 23.11
C ASP A 46 24.51 2.41 22.92
N ILE A 47 23.75 2.13 23.99
CA ILE A 47 22.29 2.19 23.98
C ILE A 47 21.81 3.63 23.81
N GLU A 48 22.41 4.60 24.50
CA GLU A 48 22.07 6.02 24.34
C GLU A 48 22.27 6.49 22.90
N VAL A 49 23.41 6.16 22.28
CA VAL A 49 23.68 6.48 20.87
C VAL A 49 22.64 5.85 19.95
N LYS A 50 22.33 4.56 20.13
CA LYS A 50 21.31 3.88 19.31
C LYS A 50 19.92 4.47 19.52
N ASN A 51 19.57 4.86 20.74
CA ASN A 51 18.29 5.51 21.02
C ASN A 51 18.18 6.85 20.30
N THR A 52 19.27 7.64 20.26
CA THR A 52 19.28 8.90 19.50
C THR A 52 19.12 8.65 18.00
N GLU A 53 19.82 7.66 17.43
CA GLU A 53 19.69 7.30 16.01
C GLU A 53 18.27 6.83 15.65
N ILE A 54 17.65 6.03 16.53
CA ILE A 54 16.27 5.55 16.34
C ILE A 54 15.29 6.72 16.38
N GLU A 55 15.46 7.64 17.31
CA GLU A 55 14.57 8.80 17.44
C GLU A 55 14.70 9.74 16.23
N GLU A 56 15.92 10.00 15.74
CA GLU A 56 16.14 10.75 14.50
C GLU A 56 15.49 10.06 13.29
N ALA A 57 15.70 8.75 13.13
CA ALA A 57 15.10 7.98 12.05
C ALA A 57 13.56 8.00 12.12
N ARG A 58 13.00 7.92 13.34
CA ARG A 58 11.56 8.01 13.57
C ARG A 58 11.01 9.38 13.16
N GLN A 59 11.65 10.47 13.57
CA GLN A 59 11.23 11.82 13.20
C GLN A 59 11.23 12.03 11.68
N VAL A 60 12.29 11.57 11.01
CA VAL A 60 12.35 11.61 9.53
C VAL A 60 11.22 10.80 8.92
N LEU A 61 10.93 9.60 9.44
CA LEU A 61 9.84 8.78 8.93
C LEU A 61 8.48 9.45 9.11
N GLU A 62 8.24 10.06 10.26
CA GLU A 62 7.01 10.77 10.58
C GLU A 62 6.81 11.99 9.65
N GLU A 63 7.84 12.79 9.43
CA GLU A 63 7.79 13.90 8.47
C GLU A 63 7.48 13.43 7.04
N ARG A 64 8.12 12.34 6.61
CA ARG A 64 7.86 11.75 5.28
C ARG A 64 6.44 11.22 5.15
N ALA A 65 5.91 10.60 6.21
CA ALA A 65 4.55 10.11 6.24
C ALA A 65 3.54 11.26 6.15
N GLU A 66 3.76 12.36 6.87
CA GLU A 66 2.93 13.57 6.78
C GLU A 66 2.97 14.19 5.38
N GLN A 67 4.16 14.35 4.79
CA GLN A 67 4.33 14.86 3.43
C GLN A 67 3.57 13.99 2.41
N LEU A 68 3.67 12.68 2.54
CA LEU A 68 2.95 11.74 1.68
C LEU A 68 1.44 11.85 1.86
N ALA A 69 0.95 11.94 3.10
CA ALA A 69 -0.47 12.08 3.39
C ALA A 69 -1.04 13.38 2.79
N VAL A 70 -0.31 14.49 2.90
CA VAL A 70 -0.66 15.77 2.30
C VAL A 70 -0.72 15.64 0.77
N SER A 71 0.31 15.06 0.15
CA SER A 71 0.36 14.83 -1.30
C SER A 71 -0.81 13.98 -1.80
N MET A 72 -1.11 12.87 -1.10
CA MET A 72 -2.23 11.99 -1.42
C MET A 72 -3.58 12.68 -1.30
N ARG A 73 -3.75 13.53 -0.28
CA ARG A 73 -4.97 14.34 -0.12
C ARG A 73 -5.13 15.31 -1.29
N TYR A 74 -4.09 16.06 -1.63
CA TYR A 74 -4.12 16.99 -2.76
C TYR A 74 -4.38 16.28 -4.10
N LYS A 75 -3.73 15.13 -4.35
CA LYS A 75 -3.98 14.31 -5.55
C LYS A 75 -5.46 13.91 -5.63
N SER A 76 -6.01 13.40 -4.52
CA SER A 76 -7.41 12.96 -4.46
C SER A 76 -8.39 14.11 -4.70
N GLU A 77 -8.17 15.24 -4.04
CA GLU A 77 -9.04 16.42 -4.15
C GLU A 77 -8.99 17.04 -5.55
N PHE A 78 -7.78 17.18 -6.11
CA PHE A 78 -7.58 17.68 -7.46
C PHE A 78 -8.28 16.80 -8.50
N LEU A 79 -8.06 15.49 -8.46
CA LEU A 79 -8.66 14.57 -9.43
C LEU A 79 -10.19 14.53 -9.29
N GLY A 80 -10.72 14.52 -8.06
CA GLY A 80 -12.15 14.62 -7.81
C GLY A 80 -12.75 15.87 -8.44
N ASN A 81 -12.23 17.05 -8.10
CA ASN A 81 -12.75 18.33 -8.56
C ASN A 81 -12.64 18.47 -10.10
N MET A 82 -11.47 18.19 -10.68
CA MET A 82 -11.27 18.24 -12.13
C MET A 82 -12.18 17.27 -12.87
N SER A 83 -12.42 16.07 -12.33
CA SER A 83 -13.39 15.17 -12.93
C SER A 83 -14.79 15.76 -12.99
N TYR A 84 -15.28 16.33 -11.89
CA TYR A 84 -16.62 16.91 -11.88
C TYR A 84 -16.74 18.07 -12.89
N GLU A 85 -15.71 18.91 -12.96
CA GLU A 85 -15.64 20.02 -13.92
C GLU A 85 -15.53 19.55 -15.37
N LEU A 86 -14.93 18.39 -15.65
CA LEU A 86 -14.81 17.82 -16.99
C LEU A 86 -16.04 17.00 -17.41
N ARG A 87 -16.68 16.29 -16.48
CA ARG A 87 -17.85 15.43 -16.77
C ARG A 87 -19.05 16.24 -17.26
N SER A 88 -19.32 17.38 -16.64
CA SER A 88 -20.48 18.22 -16.99
C SER A 88 -20.46 18.76 -18.45
N PRO A 89 -19.38 19.42 -18.92
CA PRO A 89 -19.30 19.87 -20.31
C PRO A 89 -19.22 18.70 -21.29
N LEU A 90 -18.55 17.60 -20.94
CA LEU A 90 -18.44 16.44 -21.80
C LEU A 90 -19.79 15.74 -22.00
N ASN A 91 -20.59 15.57 -20.93
CA ASN A 91 -21.95 15.04 -21.04
C ASN A 91 -22.84 15.91 -21.92
N SER A 92 -22.73 17.23 -21.80
CA SER A 92 -23.48 18.16 -22.66
C SER A 92 -23.10 18.00 -24.13
N LEU A 93 -21.82 17.81 -24.43
CA LEU A 93 -21.32 17.56 -25.78
C LEU A 93 -21.77 16.19 -26.31
N LEU A 94 -21.82 15.16 -25.46
CA LEU A 94 -22.33 13.83 -25.82
C LEU A 94 -23.82 13.86 -26.17
N ILE A 95 -24.64 14.58 -25.40
CA ILE A 95 -26.07 14.75 -25.72
C ILE A 95 -26.22 15.40 -27.09
N LEU A 96 -25.47 16.47 -27.38
CA LEU A 96 -25.52 17.14 -28.67
C LEU A 96 -25.06 16.23 -29.82
N ALA A 97 -23.96 15.51 -29.64
CA ALA A 97 -23.48 14.54 -30.62
C ALA A 97 -24.51 13.43 -30.87
N LYS A 98 -25.19 12.97 -29.80
CA LYS A 98 -26.25 11.95 -29.91
C LYS A 98 -27.47 12.47 -30.66
N LEU A 99 -27.92 13.70 -30.38
CA LEU A 99 -29.04 14.32 -31.10
C LEU A 99 -28.75 14.47 -32.60
N LEU A 100 -27.52 14.84 -32.95
CA LEU A 100 -27.08 14.91 -34.35
C LEU A 100 -27.00 13.52 -35.00
N ALA A 101 -26.51 12.52 -34.27
CA ALA A 101 -26.46 11.13 -34.76
C ALA A 101 -27.86 10.55 -34.98
N ASP A 102 -28.81 10.85 -34.08
CA ASP A 102 -30.19 10.38 -34.20
C ASP A 102 -30.93 11.03 -35.39
N ASN A 103 -30.50 12.21 -35.83
CA ASN A 103 -30.97 12.91 -37.04
C ASN A 103 -32.50 12.88 -37.19
N ALA A 104 -33.23 13.17 -36.11
CA ALA A 104 -34.68 13.03 -36.06
C ALA A 104 -35.43 13.87 -37.12
N GLU A 105 -34.87 15.02 -37.51
CA GLU A 105 -35.40 15.90 -38.56
C GLU A 105 -35.03 15.44 -39.98
N GLY A 106 -34.12 14.47 -40.13
CA GLY A 106 -33.67 13.95 -41.43
C GLY A 106 -32.93 14.95 -42.31
N ASN A 107 -32.38 16.02 -41.73
CA ASN A 107 -31.74 17.12 -42.45
C ASN A 107 -30.22 16.95 -42.62
N LEU A 108 -29.61 15.96 -41.96
CA LEU A 108 -28.19 15.65 -42.10
C LEU A 108 -27.95 14.56 -43.15
N THR A 109 -26.84 14.70 -43.89
CA THR A 109 -26.35 13.67 -44.81
C THR A 109 -25.85 12.44 -44.06
N PRO A 110 -25.84 11.23 -44.68
CA PRO A 110 -25.33 10.01 -44.04
C PRO A 110 -23.91 10.16 -43.47
N ARG A 111 -23.04 10.89 -44.18
CA ARG A 111 -21.66 11.13 -43.74
C ARG A 111 -21.58 12.06 -42.52
N GLN A 112 -22.49 13.03 -42.39
CA GLN A 112 -22.56 13.89 -41.21
C GLN A 112 -23.07 13.13 -39.99
N VAL A 113 -24.02 12.21 -40.18
CA VAL A 113 -24.47 11.28 -39.13
C VAL A 113 -23.32 10.40 -38.65
N GLU A 114 -22.56 9.80 -39.56
CA GLU A 114 -21.38 8.99 -39.23
C GLU A 114 -20.32 9.78 -38.41
N PHE A 115 -20.12 11.06 -38.75
CA PHE A 115 -19.24 11.93 -37.95
C PHE A 115 -19.79 12.18 -36.55
N ALA A 116 -21.10 12.42 -36.40
CA ALA A 116 -21.74 12.61 -35.11
C ALA A 116 -21.66 11.34 -34.23
N GLU A 117 -21.87 10.16 -34.82
CA GLU A 117 -21.68 8.86 -34.16
C GLU A 117 -20.24 8.66 -33.69
N THR A 118 -19.26 9.01 -34.54
CA THR A 118 -17.83 8.93 -34.20
C THR A 118 -17.47 9.87 -33.04
N ILE A 119 -17.96 11.11 -33.06
CA ILE A 119 -17.75 12.09 -31.97
C ILE A 119 -18.37 11.59 -30.66
N HIS A 120 -19.59 11.05 -30.73
CA HIS A 120 -20.26 10.47 -29.57
C HIS A 120 -19.48 9.28 -29.00
N GLY A 121 -19.03 8.35 -29.85
CA GLY A 121 -18.22 7.20 -29.46
C GLY A 121 -16.93 7.62 -28.76
N ALA A 122 -16.13 8.49 -29.40
CA ALA A 122 -14.87 8.96 -28.84
C ALA A 122 -15.05 9.74 -27.52
N GLY A 123 -16.12 10.54 -27.40
CA GLY A 123 -16.44 11.24 -26.15
C GLY A 123 -16.86 10.28 -25.02
N SER A 124 -17.59 9.21 -25.35
CA SER A 124 -18.00 8.18 -24.39
C SER A 124 -16.78 7.42 -23.87
N ASP A 125 -15.86 7.05 -24.77
CA ASP A 125 -14.61 6.38 -24.40
C ASP A 125 -13.74 7.27 -23.49
N LEU A 126 -13.65 8.57 -23.80
CA LEU A 126 -12.92 9.52 -22.96
C LEU A 126 -13.55 9.67 -21.57
N LEU A 127 -14.88 9.72 -21.49
CA LEU A 127 -15.60 9.79 -20.22
C LEU A 127 -15.32 8.55 -19.34
N GLN A 128 -15.28 7.38 -19.98
CA GLN A 128 -14.96 6.12 -19.31
C GLN A 128 -13.52 6.14 -18.79
N LEU A 129 -12.55 6.55 -19.61
CA LEU A 129 -11.15 6.67 -19.20
C LEU A 129 -10.97 7.59 -17.99
N ILE A 130 -11.62 8.77 -18.01
CA ILE A 130 -11.60 9.70 -16.88
C ILE A 130 -12.19 9.04 -15.63
N THR A 131 -13.27 8.27 -15.79
CA THR A 131 -13.91 7.55 -14.68
C THR A 131 -12.99 6.48 -14.10
N ASP A 132 -12.35 5.68 -14.95
CA ASP A 132 -11.42 4.63 -14.52
C ASP A 132 -10.22 5.19 -13.74
N ILE A 133 -9.67 6.32 -14.18
CA ILE A 133 -8.56 7.02 -13.48
C ILE A 133 -8.98 7.47 -12.08
N LEU A 134 -10.22 7.92 -11.91
CA LEU A 134 -10.73 8.36 -10.60
C LEU A 134 -10.98 7.18 -9.68
N ASP A 135 -11.55 6.12 -10.20
CA ASP A 135 -11.85 4.92 -9.43
C ASP A 135 -10.52 4.31 -8.93
N LEU A 136 -9.51 4.24 -9.79
CA LEU A 136 -8.14 3.86 -9.38
C LEU A 136 -7.59 4.79 -8.28
N SER A 137 -7.77 6.09 -8.42
CA SER A 137 -7.30 7.06 -7.42
C SER A 137 -8.03 6.93 -6.07
N ARG A 138 -9.31 6.55 -6.07
CA ARG A 138 -10.08 6.26 -4.84
C ARG A 138 -9.60 4.96 -4.18
N VAL A 139 -9.27 3.93 -4.98
CA VAL A 139 -8.69 2.68 -4.49
C VAL A 139 -7.33 2.93 -3.84
N GLU A 140 -6.43 3.65 -4.52
CA GLU A 140 -5.09 3.99 -3.98
C GLU A 140 -5.18 4.77 -2.66
N ALA A 141 -6.19 5.63 -2.52
CA ALA A 141 -6.43 6.40 -1.30
C ALA A 141 -7.20 5.62 -0.21
N GLY A 142 -7.61 4.37 -0.46
CA GLY A 142 -8.43 3.58 0.47
C GLY A 142 -9.84 4.13 0.69
N LYS A 143 -10.37 4.93 -0.25
CA LYS A 143 -11.67 5.63 -0.17
C LYS A 143 -12.74 5.04 -1.07
N MET A 144 -12.57 3.80 -1.54
CA MET A 144 -13.58 3.13 -2.36
C MET A 144 -14.68 2.55 -1.47
N ASP A 145 -15.85 3.17 -1.46
CA ASP A 145 -17.02 2.67 -0.75
C ASP A 145 -17.65 1.51 -1.53
N VAL A 146 -17.86 0.37 -0.85
CA VAL A 146 -18.56 -0.79 -1.40
C VAL A 146 -19.93 -0.88 -0.72
N SER A 147 -21.00 -0.86 -1.51
CA SER A 147 -22.37 -1.02 -1.03
C SER A 147 -22.90 -2.43 -1.33
N PRO A 148 -22.81 -3.38 -0.38
CA PRO A 148 -23.30 -4.73 -0.60
C PRO A 148 -24.82 -4.72 -0.76
N THR A 149 -25.30 -5.20 -1.90
CA THR A 149 -26.72 -5.26 -2.25
C THR A 149 -27.07 -6.65 -2.76
N ARG A 150 -28.32 -7.12 -2.55
CA ARG A 150 -28.79 -8.38 -3.15
C ARG A 150 -29.02 -8.17 -4.64
N ILE A 151 -28.36 -9.00 -5.45
CA ILE A 151 -28.42 -8.97 -6.91
C ILE A 151 -28.82 -10.34 -7.43
N ALA A 152 -29.68 -10.37 -8.45
CA ALA A 152 -30.08 -11.60 -9.11
C ALA A 152 -28.97 -12.02 -10.08
N LEU A 153 -28.26 -13.11 -9.77
CA LEU A 153 -27.13 -13.58 -10.57
C LEU A 153 -27.49 -13.82 -12.05
N ALA A 154 -28.72 -14.29 -12.32
CA ALA A 154 -29.22 -14.48 -13.68
C ALA A 154 -29.15 -13.19 -14.53
N GLN A 155 -29.50 -12.04 -13.95
CA GLN A 155 -29.48 -10.76 -14.67
C GLN A 155 -28.05 -10.32 -15.03
N ILE A 156 -27.07 -10.66 -14.19
CA ILE A 156 -25.65 -10.38 -14.47
C ILE A 156 -25.17 -11.27 -15.62
N LEU A 157 -25.54 -12.54 -15.61
CA LEU A 157 -25.17 -13.48 -16.67
C LEU A 157 -25.76 -13.07 -18.03
N ASP A 158 -27.05 -12.70 -18.06
CA ASP A 158 -27.72 -12.22 -19.27
C ASP A 158 -27.04 -10.95 -19.82
N TYR A 159 -26.67 -10.01 -18.94
CA TYR A 159 -25.96 -8.80 -19.31
C TYR A 159 -24.57 -9.09 -19.88
N VAL A 160 -23.78 -9.93 -19.20
CA VAL A 160 -22.44 -10.33 -19.66
C VAL A 160 -22.54 -11.03 -21.01
N GLU A 161 -23.49 -11.95 -21.20
CA GLU A 161 -23.68 -12.61 -22.49
C GLU A 161 -24.03 -11.60 -23.61
N ALA A 162 -24.92 -10.64 -23.34
CA ALA A 162 -25.30 -9.62 -24.31
C ALA A 162 -24.12 -8.70 -24.71
N VAL A 163 -23.25 -8.33 -23.76
CA VAL A 163 -22.09 -7.46 -24.00
C VAL A 163 -20.99 -8.19 -24.78
N PHE A 164 -20.74 -9.47 -24.47
CA PHE A 164 -19.62 -10.22 -25.05
C PHE A 164 -19.97 -11.00 -26.32
N ARG A 165 -21.24 -11.32 -26.57
CA ARG A 165 -21.70 -12.04 -27.78
C ARG A 165 -21.32 -11.36 -29.11
N PRO A 166 -21.39 -10.03 -29.27
CA PRO A 166 -20.93 -9.36 -30.49
C PRO A 166 -19.42 -9.45 -30.69
N LEU A 167 -18.65 -9.52 -29.60
CA LEU A 167 -17.18 -9.61 -29.63
C LEU A 167 -16.70 -11.00 -30.05
N THR A 168 -17.46 -12.05 -29.74
CA THR A 168 -17.14 -13.44 -30.12
C THR A 168 -17.66 -13.84 -31.50
N GLY A 169 -18.55 -13.05 -32.11
CA GLY A 169 -19.11 -13.28 -33.45
C GLY A 169 -18.20 -12.93 -34.64
N ARG A 170 -17.01 -12.36 -34.40
CA ARG A 170 -16.09 -11.90 -35.46
C ARG A 170 -14.95 -12.87 -35.81
N SER A 171 -14.86 -14.02 -35.13
CA SER A 171 -13.80 -15.02 -35.34
C SER A 171 -14.24 -16.27 -36.12
N THR A 172 -15.49 -16.37 -36.56
CA THR A 172 -15.95 -17.47 -37.41
C THR A 172 -16.45 -16.95 -38.75
N SER A 173 -15.51 -16.56 -39.61
CA SER A 173 -15.73 -16.53 -41.06
C SER A 173 -16.00 -17.96 -41.55
N THR A 174 -17.23 -18.43 -41.36
CA THR A 174 -17.72 -19.60 -42.09
C THR A 174 -18.01 -19.12 -43.51
N SER A 175 -17.03 -19.31 -44.39
CA SER A 175 -17.17 -19.09 -45.83
C SER A 175 -18.42 -19.82 -46.36
N PRO A 176 -19.27 -19.17 -47.19
CA PRO A 176 -20.47 -19.78 -47.77
C PRO A 176 -20.15 -20.74 -48.93
N TYR A 177 -18.88 -20.94 -49.28
CA TYR A 177 -18.50 -21.88 -50.32
C TYR A 177 -18.35 -23.29 -49.72
N GLY A 178 -19.43 -24.05 -49.85
CA GLY A 178 -19.54 -25.42 -49.39
C GLY A 178 -18.53 -26.36 -50.03
N CYS A 179 -18.11 -27.35 -49.24
CA CYS A 179 -17.52 -28.57 -49.77
C CYS A 179 -18.44 -29.72 -49.34
N ARG A 180 -19.35 -30.11 -50.24
CA ARG A 180 -20.14 -31.34 -50.10
C ARG A 180 -19.19 -32.53 -50.23
N ARG A 181 -19.02 -33.28 -49.16
CA ARG A 181 -18.42 -34.61 -49.22
C ARG A 181 -19.40 -35.55 -49.93
N SER A 182 -19.09 -35.91 -51.18
CA SER A 182 -19.53 -37.16 -51.82
C SER A 182 -19.01 -37.23 -53.25
N CYS A 183 -17.99 -38.08 -53.49
CA CYS A 183 -17.76 -38.95 -54.67
C CYS A 183 -16.26 -39.32 -54.78
N PRO A 184 -15.92 -40.47 -55.37
CA PRO A 184 -16.26 -41.85 -55.05
C PRO A 184 -15.17 -42.55 -54.20
#